data_AF-A0A4Y2R456-F1
#
_entry.id   AF-A0A4Y2R456-F1
#
_cell.length_a   1.000
_cell.length_b   1.000
_cell.length_c   1.000
_cell.angle_alpha   90.00
_cell.angle_beta   90.00
_cell.angle_gamma   90.00
#
_symmetry.space_group_name_H-M   'P 1'
#
loop_
_entity.id
_entity.type
_entity.pdbx_description
1 polymer ?
#
loop_
_entity_poly.entity_id
_entity_poly.type
_entity_poly.pdbx_seq_one_letter_code
_entity_poly.pdbx_strand_id
1 'polypeptide(L)'
;MGSHAKSATEFLTRPIVYDDVQSAVNQWCHYQWQEKWNMETNNKLYDIKLVLSQWVMKLNRRCDVMLTRLRIGHTRLTHKYLLFAESPTICRHCGDILTVKHI
;
A
#
# COMPACT_ATOMS: atom_id res chain seq x y z
N MET A 1 -38.15 2.76 59.65
CA MET A 1 -38.30 2.22 58.28
C MET A 1 -38.58 3.41 57.38
N GLY A 2 -37.78 3.80 56.39
CA GLY A 2 -36.53 3.26 55.86
C GLY A 2 -35.67 4.40 55.30
N SER A 3 -34.37 4.20 55.33
CA SER A 3 -33.36 5.09 54.75
C SER A 3 -33.23 4.80 53.26
N HIS A 4 -33.66 5.73 52.40
CA HIS A 4 -33.40 5.65 50.97
C HIS A 4 -31.95 6.03 50.68
N ALA A 5 -31.10 5.04 50.44
CA ALA A 5 -29.77 5.24 49.89
C ALA A 5 -29.90 5.57 48.40
N LYS A 6 -29.57 6.82 48.02
CA LYS A 6 -29.39 7.20 46.62
C LYS A 6 -27.99 6.75 46.21
N SER A 7 -27.88 5.68 45.43
CA SER A 7 -26.62 5.28 44.83
C SER A 7 -26.27 6.25 43.70
N ALA A 8 -25.21 7.04 43.88
CA ALA A 8 -24.68 7.92 42.84
C ALA A 8 -23.78 7.10 41.92
N THR A 9 -24.19 6.91 40.66
CA THR A 9 -23.31 6.38 39.63
C THR A 9 -22.40 7.52 39.18
N GLU A 10 -21.18 7.61 39.74
CA GLU A 10 -20.16 8.53 39.28
C GLU A 10 -19.74 8.15 37.85
N PHE A 11 -20.14 8.97 36.89
CA PHE A 11 -19.57 8.92 35.55
C PHE A 11 -18.14 9.44 35.62
N LEU A 12 -17.17 8.52 35.60
CA LEU A 12 -15.76 8.86 35.42
C LEU A 12 -15.56 9.41 34.00
N THR A 13 -15.67 10.73 33.84
CA THR A 13 -15.24 11.45 32.63
C THR A 13 -13.71 11.48 32.60
N ARG A 14 -13.10 10.37 32.17
CA ARG A 14 -11.68 10.38 31.80
C ARG A 14 -11.55 11.21 30.51
N PRO A 15 -10.72 12.27 30.50
CA PRO A 15 -10.48 13.03 29.28
C PRO A 15 -9.80 12.10 28.27
N ILE A 16 -10.38 12.02 27.06
CA ILE A 16 -9.75 11.36 25.93
C ILE A 16 -8.53 12.22 25.56
N VAL A 17 -7.35 11.60 25.49
CA VAL A 17 -6.12 12.31 25.11
C VAL A 17 -6.24 12.67 23.63
N TYR A 18 -5.90 13.91 23.27
CA TYR A 18 -5.96 14.40 21.89
C TYR A 18 -5.24 13.45 20.91
N ASP A 19 -4.08 12.93 21.31
CA ASP A 19 -3.27 12.00 20.52
C ASP A 19 -4.03 10.72 20.14
N ASP A 20 -4.90 10.22 21.02
CA ASP A 20 -5.72 9.03 20.75
C ASP A 20 -6.75 9.32 19.65
N VAL A 21 -7.41 10.48 19.72
CA VAL A 21 -8.36 10.93 18.68
C VAL A 21 -7.63 11.13 17.36
N GLN A 22 -6.46 11.78 17.39
CA GLN A 22 -5.66 12.01 16.19
C GLN A 22 -5.21 10.69 15.55
N SER A 23 -4.74 9.74 16.35
CA SER A 23 -4.37 8.39 15.90
C SER A 23 -5.55 7.67 15.27
N ALA A 24 -6.73 7.68 15.92
CA ALA A 24 -7.93 7.05 15.39
C ALA A 24 -8.37 7.66 14.05
N VAL A 25 -8.34 8.99 13.93
CA VAL A 25 -8.65 9.69 12.67
C VAL A 25 -7.65 9.31 11.57
N ASN A 26 -6.35 9.28 11.87
CA ASN A 26 -5.33 8.91 10.90
C ASN A 26 -5.48 7.45 10.44
N GLN A 27 -5.78 6.53 11.36
CA GLN A 27 -6.06 5.13 11.05
C GLN A 27 -7.29 4.99 10.15
N TRP A 28 -8.36 5.73 10.45
CA TRP A 28 -9.56 5.72 9.62
C TRP A 28 -9.27 6.26 8.21
N CYS A 29 -8.55 7.38 8.09
CA CYS A 29 -8.13 7.93 6.80
C CYS A 29 -7.28 6.93 6.00
N HIS A 30 -6.34 6.25 6.65
CA HIS A 30 -5.50 5.23 6.03
C HIS A 30 -6.32 4.03 5.57
N TYR A 31 -7.25 3.55 6.39
CA TYR A 31 -8.19 2.49 6.03
C TYR A 31 -9.01 2.87 4.79
N GLN A 32 -9.62 4.05 4.77
CA GLN A 32 -10.40 4.52 3.61
C GLN A 32 -9.53 4.61 2.34
N TRP A 33 -8.27 5.01 2.47
CA TRP A 33 -7.35 5.03 1.33
C TRP A 33 -7.01 3.63 0.84
N GLN A 34 -6.78 2.68 1.75
CA GLN A 34 -6.56 1.29 1.43
C GLN A 34 -7.77 0.64 0.75
N GLU A 35 -8.99 0.93 1.20
CA GLU A 35 -10.21 0.40 0.57
C GLU A 35 -10.37 0.91 -0.86
N LYS A 36 -10.11 2.20 -1.09
CA LYS A 36 -10.07 2.74 -2.46
C LYS A 36 -9.01 2.06 -3.31
N TRP A 37 -7.83 1.80 -2.75
CA TRP A 37 -6.77 1.10 -3.44
C TRP A 37 -7.14 -0.34 -3.80
N ASN A 38 -7.83 -1.05 -2.90
CA ASN A 38 -8.32 -2.41 -3.12
C ASN A 38 -9.35 -2.51 -4.25
N MET A 39 -10.10 -1.43 -4.51
CA MET A 39 -11.09 -1.36 -5.59
C MET A 39 -10.45 -1.13 -6.97
N GLU A 40 -9.16 -0.78 -7.03
CA GLU A 40 -8.47 -0.36 -8.24
C GLU A 40 -7.97 -1.55 -9.09
N THR A 41 -8.93 -2.33 -9.60
CA THR A 41 -8.72 -3.62 -10.27
C THR A 41 -7.95 -3.57 -11.59
N ASN A 42 -7.85 -2.42 -12.25
CA ASN A 42 -7.12 -2.26 -13.52
C ASN A 42 -5.75 -1.57 -13.35
N ASN A 43 -5.19 -1.61 -12.14
CA ASN A 43 -3.92 -0.97 -11.85
C ASN A 43 -2.78 -1.99 -11.69
N LYS A 44 -1.84 -1.99 -12.65
CA LYS A 44 -0.62 -2.83 -12.58
C LYS A 44 0.23 -2.58 -11.32
N LEU A 45 0.09 -1.42 -10.69
CA LEU A 45 0.78 -1.09 -9.44
C LEU A 45 0.18 -1.79 -8.22
N TYR A 46 -1.10 -2.19 -8.27
CA TYR A 46 -1.75 -2.91 -7.17
C TYR A 46 -1.04 -4.25 -6.91
N ASP A 47 -0.76 -5.02 -7.97
CA ASP A 47 0.04 -6.24 -7.93
C ASP A 47 1.42 -6.05 -7.29
N ILE A 48 2.00 -4.86 -7.41
CA ILE A 48 3.33 -4.53 -6.87
C ILE A 48 3.25 -4.17 -5.39
N LYS A 49 2.17 -3.50 -4.98
CA LYS A 49 2.00 -2.96 -3.63
C LYS A 49 0.55 -3.09 -3.20
N LEU A 50 0.21 -4.22 -2.60
CA LEU A 50 -1.14 -4.49 -2.07
C LEU A 50 -1.47 -3.58 -0.89
N VAL A 51 -0.52 -3.36 0.03
CA VAL A 51 -0.73 -2.56 1.24
C VAL A 51 -0.02 -1.21 1.12
N LEU A 52 -0.76 -0.13 1.34
CA LEU A 52 -0.29 1.25 1.29
C LEU A 52 0.47 1.66 2.56
N SER A 53 1.53 0.92 2.88
CA SER A 53 2.45 1.24 3.98
C SER A 53 3.81 1.71 3.45
N GLN A 54 4.66 2.26 4.32
CA GLN A 54 6.03 2.58 3.93
C GLN A 54 6.80 1.29 3.58
N TRP A 55 7.66 1.36 2.57
CA TRP A 55 8.57 0.25 2.29
C TRP A 55 9.54 0.07 3.47
N VAL A 56 9.63 -1.14 4.01
CA VAL A 56 10.43 -1.46 5.21
C VAL A 56 11.94 -1.30 4.96
N MET A 57 12.38 -1.38 3.71
CA MET A 57 13.80 -1.32 3.36
C MET A 57 14.29 0.13 3.30
N LYS A 58 15.27 0.45 4.14
CA LYS A 58 16.07 1.69 4.02
C LYS A 58 17.25 1.42 3.10
N LEU A 59 17.09 1.69 1.82
CA LEU A 59 18.15 1.54 0.83
C LEU A 59 18.81 2.89 0.55
N ASN A 60 19.98 2.87 -0.08
CA ASN A 60 20.51 4.09 -0.69
C ASN A 60 19.70 4.44 -1.95
N ARG A 61 19.79 5.70 -2.39
CA ARG A 61 19.08 6.22 -3.56
C ARG A 61 19.23 5.36 -4.81
N ARG A 62 20.42 4.80 -5.05
CA ARG A 62 20.70 3.98 -6.24
C ARG A 62 19.91 2.67 -6.22
N CYS A 63 19.92 1.99 -5.07
CA CYS A 63 19.20 0.74 -4.86
C CYS A 63 17.67 0.95 -4.94
N ASP A 64 17.15 2.03 -4.38
CA ASP A 64 15.71 2.38 -4.48
C ASP A 64 15.27 2.59 -5.93
N VAL A 65 16.06 3.31 -6.72
CA VAL A 65 15.77 3.54 -8.14
C VAL A 65 15.80 2.22 -8.92
N MET A 66 16.80 1.37 -8.67
CA MET A 66 16.89 0.06 -9.33
C MET A 66 15.68 -0.82 -8.99
N LEU A 67 15.34 -0.93 -7.70
CA LEU A 67 14.24 -1.77 -7.24
C LEU A 67 12.89 -1.25 -7.75
N THR A 68 12.68 0.07 -7.75
CA THR A 68 11.46 0.69 -8.29
C THR A 68 11.30 0.36 -9.76
N ARG A 69 12.37 0.51 -10.56
CA ARG A 69 12.37 0.15 -11.99
C ARG A 69 12.08 -1.32 -12.22
N LEU A 70 12.69 -2.22 -11.44
CA LEU A 70 12.44 -3.65 -11.53
C LEU A 70 10.98 -3.99 -11.24
N ARG A 71 10.42 -3.44 -10.16
CA ARG A 71 9.02 -3.66 -9.76
C ARG A 71 8.03 -3.27 -10.84
N ILE A 72 8.21 -2.12 -11.48
CA ILE A 72 7.33 -1.65 -12.56
C ILE A 72 7.68 -2.26 -13.94
N GLY A 73 8.69 -3.14 -14.02
CA GLY A 73 9.05 -3.83 -15.25
C GLY A 73 9.95 -3.03 -16.20
N HIS A 74 10.60 -1.96 -15.75
CA HIS A 74 11.47 -1.09 -16.56
C HIS A 74 12.91 -1.62 -16.60
N THR A 75 13.14 -2.72 -17.33
CA THR A 75 14.47 -3.23 -17.62
C THR A 75 14.80 -3.05 -19.10
N ARG A 76 16.09 -3.10 -19.46
CA ARG A 76 16.46 -3.08 -20.88
C ARG A 76 15.78 -4.21 -21.64
N LEU A 77 15.73 -5.42 -21.08
CA LEU A 77 15.14 -6.59 -21.75
C LEU A 77 13.65 -6.38 -22.07
N THR A 78 12.90 -5.85 -21.12
CA THR A 78 11.44 -5.69 -21.24
C THR A 78 11.01 -4.38 -21.89
N HIS A 79 11.85 -3.33 -21.92
CA HIS A 79 11.50 -2.00 -22.48
C HIS A 79 12.30 -1.58 -23.72
N LYS A 80 13.31 -2.36 -24.16
CA LYS A 80 14.09 -2.05 -25.37
C LYS A 80 13.18 -1.76 -26.57
N TYR A 81 12.13 -2.56 -26.73
CA TYR A 81 11.20 -2.42 -27.85
C TYR A 81 10.51 -1.05 -27.90
N LEU A 82 10.19 -0.46 -26.74
CA LEU A 82 9.62 0.90 -26.65
C LEU A 82 10.65 1.98 -27.00
N LEU A 83 11.91 1.79 -26.59
CA LEU A 83 12.98 2.77 -26.79
C LEU A 83 13.47 2.84 -28.24
N PHE A 84 13.45 1.71 -28.94
CA PHE A 84 13.98 1.58 -30.30
C PHE A 84 12.90 1.32 -31.36
N ALA A 85 11.62 1.40 -30.98
CA ALA A 85 10.47 1.07 -31.84
C ALA A 85 10.57 -0.33 -32.48
N GLU A 86 11.13 -1.29 -31.74
CA GLU A 86 11.21 -2.70 -32.16
C GLU A 86 9.95 -3.46 -31.72
N SER A 87 9.83 -4.72 -32.14
CA SER A 87 8.76 -5.60 -31.64
C SER A 87 9.01 -6.05 -30.19
N PRO A 88 7.95 -6.26 -29.39
CA PRO A 88 8.09 -6.77 -28.03
C PRO A 88 8.75 -8.15 -28.00
N THR A 89 9.62 -8.38 -27.03
CA THR A 89 10.15 -9.72 -26.76
C THR A 89 9.05 -10.61 -26.23
N ILE A 90 8.92 -11.82 -26.78
CA ILE A 90 7.91 -12.81 -26.37
C ILE A 90 8.56 -13.90 -25.51
N CYS A 91 7.87 -14.34 -24.46
CA CYS A 91 8.28 -15.46 -23.64
C CYS A 91 8.14 -16.78 -24.42
N ARG A 92 9.21 -17.58 -24.49
CA ARG A 92 9.20 -18.86 -25.22
C ARG A 92 8.37 -19.96 -24.55
N HIS A 93 8.07 -19.83 -23.27
CA HIS A 93 7.33 -20.83 -22.50
C HIS A 93 5.81 -20.64 -22.56
N CYS A 94 5.33 -19.40 -22.46
CA CYS A 94 3.88 -19.10 -22.45
C CYS A 94 3.38 -18.34 -23.69
N GLY A 95 4.25 -17.73 -24.49
CA GLY A 95 3.85 -16.95 -25.67
C GLY A 95 3.39 -15.51 -25.37
N ASP A 96 3.36 -15.08 -24.11
CA ASP A 96 3.02 -13.71 -23.73
C ASP A 96 4.20 -12.74 -23.92
N ILE A 97 3.92 -11.43 -23.89
CA ILE A 97 4.96 -10.40 -23.83
C ILE A 97 5.83 -10.65 -22.59
N LEU A 98 7.14 -10.71 -22.80
CA LEU A 98 8.11 -10.91 -21.74
C LEU A 98 8.06 -9.74 -20.75
N THR A 99 7.88 -10.07 -19.48
CA THR A 99 7.88 -9.12 -18.35
C THR A 99 8.89 -9.57 -17.30
N VAL A 100 9.18 -8.71 -16.33
CA VAL A 100 10.10 -9.07 -15.23
C VAL A 100 9.58 -10.27 -14.42
N LYS A 101 8.26 -10.50 -14.34
CA LYS A 101 7.69 -11.69 -13.67
C LYS A 101 8.04 -13.02 -14.36
N HIS A 102 8.53 -12.98 -15.61
CA HIS A 102 8.95 -14.17 -16.37
C HIS A 102 10.43 -14.54 -16.19
N ILE A 103 11.23 -13.65 -15.59
CA ILE A 103 12.68 -13.81 -15.38
C ILE A 103 12.92 -14.41 -14.00
#